data_AF-A0A444W634-F1
#
_entry.id   AF-A0A444W634-F1
#
_cell.length_a   1.000
_cell.length_b   1.000
_cell.length_c   1.000
_cell.angle_alpha   90.00
_cell.angle_beta   90.00
_cell.angle_gamma   90.00
#
_symmetry.space_group_name_H-M   'P 1'
#
loop_
_entity.id
_entity.type
_entity.pdbx_description
1 polymer ?
#
loop_
_entity_poly.entity_id
_entity_poly.type
_entity_poly.pdbx_seq_one_letter_code
_entity_poly.pdbx_strand_id
1 'polypeptide(L)' 'MSKDKKEIYIGIIEKDDEGNFFCGEYLLDYQRVTAGFKPGEKITIRSVIENPSDKSYDKYPKKSKDFFLFNNKK' A
#
# COMPACT_ATOMS: atom_id res chain seq x y z
N MET A 1 -24.95 14.01 -2.61
CA MET A 1 -24.80 12.65 -2.06
C MET A 1 -23.34 12.25 -2.16
N SER A 2 -22.86 11.61 -1.10
CA SER A 2 -21.49 11.43 -0.66
C SER A 2 -20.57 10.85 -1.75
N LYS A 3 -19.44 11.53 -2.02
CA LYS A 3 -18.34 10.95 -2.79
C LYS A 3 -17.66 9.93 -1.88
N ASP A 4 -18.14 8.71 -1.93
CA ASP A 4 -17.50 7.55 -1.32
C ASP A 4 -16.10 7.44 -1.93
N LYS A 5 -15.09 8.02 -1.26
CA LYS A 5 -13.71 7.69 -1.56
C LYS A 5 -13.54 6.24 -1.12
N LYS A 6 -13.90 5.29 -1.98
CA LYS A 6 -13.76 3.85 -1.76
C LYS A 6 -12.31 3.58 -1.41
N GLU A 7 -12.11 3.41 -0.11
CA GLU A 7 -10.93 2.80 0.44
C GLU A 7 -10.94 1.34 -0.04
N ILE A 8 -10.00 1.02 -0.92
CA ILE A 8 -9.91 -0.26 -1.62
C ILE A 8 -9.51 -1.35 -0.64
N TYR A 9 -8.56 -1.03 0.22
CA TYR A 9 -8.00 -1.97 1.18
C TYR A 9 -7.45 -1.24 2.39
N ILE A 10 -7.56 -1.85 3.57
CA ILE A 10 -6.97 -1.35 4.81
C ILE A 10 -6.19 -2.48 5.42
N GLY A 11 -4.91 -2.26 5.65
CA GLY A 11 -4.01 -3.26 6.19
C GLY A 11 -2.80 -2.63 6.85
N ILE A 12 -1.89 -3.47 7.30
CA ILE A 12 -0.64 -3.05 7.94
C ILE A 12 0.47 -3.09 6.88
N ILE A 13 1.40 -2.14 6.95
CA ILE A 13 2.60 -2.16 6.12
C ILE A 13 3.50 -3.28 6.62
N GLU A 14 3.80 -4.23 5.76
CA GLU A 14 4.78 -5.28 6.00
C GLU A 14 5.97 -5.08 5.06
N LYS A 15 7.12 -5.64 5.45
CA LYS A 15 8.35 -5.59 4.66
C LYS A 15 8.84 -7.01 4.47
N ASP A 16 9.05 -7.38 3.21
CA ASP A 16 9.60 -8.69 2.87
C ASP A 16 11.13 -8.72 3.08
N ASP A 17 11.73 -9.92 3.02
CA ASP A 17 13.17 -10.11 3.17
C ASP A 17 13.97 -9.36 2.08
N GLU A 18 13.40 -9.25 0.87
CA GLU A 18 13.96 -8.46 -0.25
C GLU A 18 13.89 -6.93 -0.02
N GLY A 19 13.24 -6.50 1.06
CA GLY A 19 13.08 -5.09 1.40
C GLY A 19 11.95 -4.36 0.70
N ASN A 20 11.05 -5.11 0.04
CA ASN A 20 9.84 -4.60 -0.56
C ASN A 20 8.76 -4.35 0.50
N PHE A 21 8.11 -3.19 0.45
CA PHE A 21 6.97 -2.91 1.31
C PHE A 21 5.68 -3.35 0.64
N PHE A 22 4.84 -4.08 1.37
CA PHE A 22 3.55 -4.55 0.87
C PHE A 22 2.48 -4.43 1.96
N CYS A 23 1.23 -4.50 1.55
CA CYS A 23 0.07 -4.44 2.43
C CYS A 23 -0.97 -5.43 1.90
N GLY A 24 -1.08 -6.59 2.55
CA GLY A 24 -1.85 -7.71 2.02
C GLY A 24 -1.29 -8.19 0.68
N GLU A 25 -2.12 -8.17 -0.36
CA GLU A 25 -1.75 -8.54 -1.74
C GLU A 25 -1.15 -7.39 -2.57
N TYR A 26 -1.05 -6.18 -2.01
CA TYR A 26 -0.69 -4.97 -2.75
C TYR A 26 0.73 -4.53 -2.42
N LEU A 27 1.57 -4.38 -3.44
CA LEU A 27 2.89 -3.76 -3.29
C LEU A 27 2.75 -2.28 -3.02
N LEU A 28 3.45 -1.75 -2.02
CA LEU A 28 3.48 -0.32 -1.75
C LEU A 28 4.68 0.32 -2.42
N ASP A 29 4.51 1.57 -2.85
CA ASP A 29 5.64 2.32 -3.37
C ASP A 29 6.68 2.60 -2.28
N TYR A 30 7.90 2.07 -2.47
CA TYR A 30 9.00 2.18 -1.51
C TYR A 30 9.35 3.62 -1.15
N GLN A 31 9.44 4.52 -2.14
CA GLN A 31 9.74 5.92 -1.89
C GLN A 31 8.64 6.56 -1.05
N ARG A 32 7.38 6.25 -1.37
CA ARG A 32 6.26 6.77 -0.59
C ARG A 32 6.26 6.23 0.85
N VAL A 33 6.51 4.93 1.05
CA VAL A 33 6.59 4.34 2.40
C VAL A 33 7.73 4.98 3.18
N THR A 34 8.94 5.00 2.64
CA THR A 34 10.12 5.57 3.34
C THR A 34 10.03 7.07 3.58
N ALA A 35 9.26 7.81 2.77
CA ALA A 35 9.07 9.26 2.95
C ALA A 35 8.26 9.64 4.19
N GLY A 36 7.39 8.76 4.71
CA GLY A 36 6.50 9.14 5.81
C GLY A 36 5.75 8.02 6.52
N PHE A 37 6.03 6.76 6.19
CA PHE A 37 5.40 5.58 6.75
C PHE A 37 6.44 4.61 7.28
N LYS A 38 6.00 3.66 8.11
CA LYS A 38 6.86 2.63 8.70
C LYS A 38 6.20 1.27 8.60
N PRO A 39 6.98 0.19 8.44
CA PRO A 39 6.43 -1.16 8.61
C PRO A 39 5.85 -1.31 10.02
N GLY A 40 4.68 -1.93 10.12
CA GLY A 40 3.87 -2.02 11.33
C GLY A 40 2.77 -0.96 11.45
N GLU A 41 2.80 0.10 10.64
CA GLU A 41 1.72 1.10 10.63
C GLU A 41 0.54 0.62 9.80
N LYS A 42 -0.68 0.92 10.27
CA LYS A 42 -1.90 0.64 9.52
C LYS A 42 -2.14 1.74 8.48
N ILE A 43 -2.39 1.35 7.24
CA ILE A 43 -2.67 2.25 6.12
C ILE A 43 -3.95 1.88 5.39
N THR A 44 -4.52 2.89 4.75
CA THR A 44 -5.65 2.77 3.85
C THR A 44 -5.20 3.04 2.42
N ILE A 45 -5.40 2.06 1.55
CA ILE A 45 -5.18 2.13 0.11
C ILE A 45 -6.44 2.70 -0.55
N ARG A 46 -6.26 3.75 -1.38
CA ARG A 46 -7.34 4.36 -2.18
C ARG A 46 -7.25 4.02 -3.66
N SER A 47 -6.06 3.69 -4.14
CA SER A 47 -5.86 3.34 -5.54
C SER A 47 -4.86 2.22 -5.66
N VAL A 48 -5.19 1.26 -6.50
CA VAL A 48 -4.33 0.16 -6.90
C VAL A 48 -4.18 0.24 -8.41
N ILE A 49 -2.95 0.07 -8.87
CA ILE A 49 -2.61 -0.04 -10.28
C ILE A 49 -2.00 -1.41 -10.50
N GLU A 50 -2.05 -1.90 -11.74
CA GLU A 50 -1.27 -3.07 -12.12
C GLU A 50 0.21 -2.75 -11.94
N ASN A 51 0.96 -3.71 -11.40
CA ASN A 51 2.38 -3.51 -11.16
C ASN A 51 3.11 -3.39 -12.51
N PRO A 52 3.72 -2.23 -12.84
CA PRO A 52 4.43 -2.10 -14.10
C PRO A 52 5.77 -2.85 -14.10
N SER A 53 6.21 -3.38 -12.96
CA SER A 53 7.47 -4.11 -12.83
C SER A 53 7.26 -5.60 -13.05
N ASP A 54 7.70 -6.10 -14.20
CA ASP A 54 7.64 -7.50 -14.59
C ASP A 54 8.30 -8.44 -13.56
N LYS A 55 9.44 -8.04 -12.98
CA LYS A 55 10.19 -8.81 -11.97
C LYS A 55 9.43 -9.10 -10.68
N SER A 56 8.63 -8.14 -10.22
CA SER A 56 7.86 -8.26 -8.98
C SER A 56 6.39 -8.53 -9.26
N TYR A 57 6.00 -8.66 -10.53
CA TYR A 57 4.63 -8.92 -10.95
C TYR A 57 4.17 -10.30 -10.48
N ASP A 58 5.07 -11.29 -10.54
CA ASP A 58 4.82 -12.67 -10.11
C ASP A 58 4.41 -12.74 -8.62
N LYS A 59 5.11 -12.01 -7.75
CA LYS A 59 4.80 -11.93 -6.32
C LYS A 59 3.68 -10.92 -6.00
N TYR A 60 3.71 -9.76 -6.66
CA TYR A 60 2.80 -8.66 -6.43
C TYR A 60 2.27 -8.12 -7.76
N PRO A 61 1.15 -8.66 -8.26
CA PRO A 61 0.57 -8.23 -9.53
C PRO A 61 -0.02 -6.82 -9.45
N LYS A 62 -0.32 -6.33 -8.24
CA LYS A 62 -0.90 -5.02 -8.00
C LYS A 62 0.01 -4.18 -7.12
N LYS A 63 0.17 -2.91 -7.50
CA LYS A 63 0.92 -1.90 -6.75
C LYS A 63 -0.01 -0.75 -6.37
N SER A 64 0.07 -0.29 -5.13
CA SER A 64 -0.55 0.95 -4.71
C SER A 64 0.51 2.03 -4.55
N LYS A 65 0.28 3.15 -5.25
CA LYS A 65 0.98 4.40 -4.97
C LYS A 65 0.13 5.35 -4.15
N ASP A 66 -1.17 5.13 -3.99
CA ASP A 66 -2.08 6.06 -3.29
C ASP A 66 -2.66 5.43 -2.04
N PHE A 67 -1.93 5.60 -0.94
CA PHE A 67 -2.27 5.14 0.39
C PHE A 67 -1.89 6.17 1.48
N PHE A 68 -2.62 6.17 2.59
CA PHE A 68 -2.43 7.10 3.70
C PHE A 68 -2.55 6.36 5.04
N LEU A 69 -2.00 6.95 6.10
CA LEU A 69 -2.06 6.38 7.44
C LEU A 69 -3.52 6.23 7.85
N PHE A 70 -3.88 5.04 8.34
CA PHE A 70 -5.17 4.78 8.95
C PHE A 70 -5.21 5.56 10.27
N ASN A 71 -5.50 6.85 10.18
CA ASN A 71 -5.54 7.71 11.33
C ASN A 71 -6.88 7.49 12.03
N ASN A 72 -6.86 6.59 13.01
CA ASN A 72 -7.96 6.38 13.93
C ASN A 72 -7.97 7.57 14.89
N LYS A 73 -8.43 8.74 14.42
CA LYS A 73 -8.74 9.89 15.27
C LYS A 73 -9.79 9.40 16.27
N LYS A 74 -9.35 9.04 17.46
CA LYS A 74 -10.19 8.82 18.64
C LYS A 74 -10.22 10.12 19.44
#